data_AF-A0AAX3ZVD8-F1
#
_entry.id   AF-A0AAX3ZVD8-F1
#
_cell.length_a   1.000
_cell.length_b   1.000
_cell.length_c   1.000
_cell.angle_alpha   90.00
_cell.angle_beta   90.00
_cell.angle_gamma   90.00
#
_symmetry.space_group_name_H-M   'P 1'
#
loop_
_entity.id
_entity.type
_entity.pdbx_description
1 polymer ?
#
loop_
_entity_poly.entity_id
_entity_poly.type
_entity_poly.pdbx_seq_one_letter_code
_entity_poly.pdbx_strand_id
1 'polypeptide(L)'
;MGLKAAARELGRPVGEMGDPARGAGRTGASHPMTVNEAVLAVLRPKPDLAQLTGEPADVRAAAQAAFDAPAGLGTIASYATEVPLPATGTWSNPGKGGAQADIVITAPEDGVPLLFVKIDNCFESAQVLAAKIDKYMRFCQRKVKDVDGKERPMWRTRWWVPDGRHGDQPHPPLLLVFNRIGPRNPNTVIAQLAELTERHWKGTAYDGGFHMYDGKLPIVVTGMKQLQEHGPAGAVFRRFGRPHNQTLLEAIGNPRREAHDARQREHQEELRRIAAQHRAEREARRPVCAGCGTRFTDARWKAIEPAGWGAPRDTHPHLCDDCKQQAWSGPCAVEVLQ
;
A
#
# COMPACT_ATOMS: atom_id res chain seq x y z
N MET A 1 -16.15 -1.38 -28.31
CA MET A 1 -15.14 -2.46 -28.45
C MET A 1 -15.87 -3.79 -28.54
N GLY A 2 -15.67 -4.56 -29.62
CA GLY A 2 -16.44 -5.79 -29.88
C GLY A 2 -15.87 -7.03 -29.21
N LEU A 3 -16.68 -8.10 -29.10
CA LEU A 3 -16.33 -9.43 -28.59
C LEU A 3 -15.02 -9.99 -29.20
N LYS A 4 -14.72 -9.64 -30.45
CA LYS A 4 -13.48 -10.05 -31.15
C LYS A 4 -12.21 -9.43 -30.55
N ALA A 5 -12.27 -8.18 -30.07
CA ALA A 5 -11.14 -7.52 -29.43
C ALA A 5 -10.87 -8.11 -28.03
N ALA A 6 -11.94 -8.37 -27.27
CA ALA A 6 -11.85 -9.03 -25.97
C ALA A 6 -11.35 -10.48 -26.07
N ALA A 7 -11.78 -11.23 -27.09
CA ALA A 7 -11.32 -12.60 -27.34
C ALA A 7 -9.81 -12.66 -27.67
N ARG A 8 -9.31 -11.69 -28.43
CA ARG A 8 -7.88 -11.58 -28.76
C ARG A 8 -7.03 -11.29 -27.52
N GLU A 9 -7.49 -10.36 -26.68
CA GLU A 9 -6.76 -9.96 -25.47
C GLU A 9 -6.73 -11.06 -24.40
N LEU A 10 -7.81 -11.84 -24.30
CA LEU A 10 -7.95 -12.89 -23.29
C LEU A 10 -7.47 -14.27 -23.76
N GLY A 11 -7.08 -14.43 -25.03
CA GLY A 11 -6.67 -15.72 -25.60
C GLY A 11 -7.78 -16.78 -25.58
N ARG A 12 -9.05 -16.38 -25.57
CA ARG A 12 -10.21 -17.28 -25.46
C ARG A 12 -11.10 -17.19 -26.70
N PRO A 13 -11.64 -18.32 -27.20
CA PRO A 13 -12.52 -18.30 -28.36
C PRO A 13 -13.82 -17.53 -28.05
N VAL A 14 -14.31 -16.77 -29.04
CA VAL A 14 -15.52 -15.92 -28.92
C VAL A 14 -16.75 -16.68 -28.41
N GLY A 15 -16.85 -17.98 -28.68
CA GLY A 15 -17.95 -18.85 -28.21
C GLY A 15 -17.96 -19.11 -26.70
N GLU A 16 -16.87 -18.82 -25.98
CA GLU A 16 -16.78 -18.95 -24.52
C GLU A 16 -16.97 -17.62 -23.77
N MET A 17 -17.15 -16.52 -24.52
CA MET A 17 -17.13 -15.15 -24.00
C MET A 17 -18.52 -14.62 -23.62
N GLY A 18 -19.51 -15.51 -23.48
CA GLY A 18 -20.92 -15.18 -23.23
C GLY A 18 -21.63 -14.68 -24.49
N ASP A 19 -22.95 -14.86 -24.53
CA ASP A 19 -23.77 -14.45 -25.68
C ASP A 19 -23.73 -12.92 -25.88
N PRO A 20 -23.69 -12.41 -27.13
CA PRO A 20 -23.88 -11.00 -27.39
C PRO A 20 -25.26 -10.57 -26.88
N ALA A 21 -25.30 -9.51 -26.08
CA ALA A 21 -26.51 -8.97 -25.46
C ALA A 21 -27.57 -8.57 -26.51
N ARG A 22 -28.41 -9.52 -26.92
CA ARG A 22 -29.68 -9.25 -27.61
C ARG A 22 -30.64 -8.65 -26.58
N GLY A 23 -30.73 -7.32 -26.55
CA GLY A 23 -31.79 -6.63 -25.78
C GLY A 23 -31.37 -5.43 -24.92
N ALA A 24 -30.17 -4.87 -25.08
CA ALA A 24 -29.64 -3.78 -24.26
C ALA A 24 -30.38 -2.42 -24.35
N GLY A 25 -31.59 -2.36 -24.92
CA GLY A 25 -32.30 -1.10 -25.22
C GLY A 25 -33.45 -0.73 -24.29
N ARG A 26 -33.98 -1.62 -23.45
CA ARG A 26 -35.16 -1.31 -22.64
C ARG A 26 -35.02 -1.82 -21.20
N THR A 27 -34.78 -0.85 -20.31
CA THR A 27 -34.97 -0.86 -18.85
C THR A 27 -34.11 -1.74 -17.93
N GLY A 28 -33.32 -2.71 -18.42
CA GLY A 28 -32.42 -3.53 -17.58
C GLY A 28 -30.91 -3.32 -17.74
N ALA A 29 -30.46 -2.72 -18.85
CA ALA A 29 -29.04 -2.73 -19.27
C ALA A 29 -28.18 -1.55 -18.79
N SER A 30 -28.78 -0.54 -18.14
CA SER A 30 -28.06 0.71 -17.79
C SER A 30 -26.95 0.48 -16.76
N HIS A 31 -27.18 -0.38 -15.77
CA HIS A 31 -26.22 -0.63 -14.71
C HIS A 31 -25.00 -1.45 -15.21
N PRO A 32 -25.16 -2.60 -15.91
CA PRO A 32 -24.02 -3.30 -16.51
C PRO A 32 -23.21 -2.43 -17.47
N MET A 33 -23.85 -1.57 -18.28
CA MET A 33 -23.12 -0.61 -19.11
C MET A 33 -22.32 0.39 -18.28
N THR A 34 -22.88 0.91 -17.19
CA THR A 34 -22.17 1.83 -16.30
C THR A 34 -20.95 1.14 -15.65
N VAL A 35 -21.05 -0.14 -15.31
CA VAL A 35 -19.91 -0.93 -14.82
C VAL A 35 -18.80 -0.99 -15.88
N ASN A 36 -19.12 -1.29 -17.14
CA ASN A 36 -18.14 -1.31 -18.23
C ASN A 36 -17.48 0.05 -18.45
N GLU A 37 -18.26 1.14 -18.40
CA GLU A 37 -17.72 2.51 -18.48
C GLU A 37 -16.74 2.80 -17.34
N ALA A 38 -17.05 2.36 -16.11
CA ALA A 38 -16.16 2.49 -14.97
C ALA A 38 -14.85 1.71 -15.19
N VAL A 39 -14.94 0.47 -15.68
CA VAL A 39 -13.75 -0.35 -16.03
C VAL A 39 -12.88 0.39 -17.03
N LEU A 40 -13.45 0.89 -18.13
CA LEU A 40 -12.69 1.63 -19.15
C LEU A 40 -12.05 2.90 -18.60
N ALA A 41 -12.76 3.62 -17.75
CA ALA A 41 -12.27 4.87 -17.17
C ALA A 41 -11.12 4.68 -16.17
N VAL A 42 -11.09 3.54 -15.47
CA VAL A 42 -9.96 3.16 -14.58
C VAL A 42 -8.82 2.50 -15.37
N LEU A 43 -9.14 1.60 -16.31
CA LEU A 43 -8.17 0.85 -17.11
C LEU A 43 -7.40 1.73 -18.10
N ARG A 44 -8.06 2.75 -18.68
CA ARG A 44 -7.49 3.65 -19.71
C ARG A 44 -6.71 2.89 -20.80
N PRO A 45 -7.36 1.95 -21.51
CA PRO A 45 -6.68 1.15 -22.52
C PRO A 45 -6.07 2.05 -23.59
N LYS A 46 -4.81 1.77 -23.94
CA LYS A 46 -4.08 2.53 -24.96
C LYS A 46 -4.52 2.07 -26.35
N PRO A 47 -4.95 2.98 -27.23
CA PRO A 47 -5.30 2.60 -28.59
C PRO A 47 -4.05 2.16 -29.36
N ASP A 48 -4.20 1.16 -30.22
CA ASP A 48 -3.16 0.78 -31.17
C ASP A 48 -3.19 1.76 -32.36
N LEU A 49 -2.26 2.72 -32.37
CA LEU A 49 -2.22 3.77 -33.38
C LEU A 49 -1.95 3.24 -34.79
N ALA A 50 -1.31 2.06 -34.93
CA ALA A 50 -1.04 1.46 -36.23
C ALA A 50 -2.33 1.01 -36.94
N GLN A 51 -3.38 0.70 -36.17
CA GLN A 51 -4.68 0.27 -36.70
C GLN A 51 -5.54 1.44 -37.20
N LEU A 52 -5.11 2.70 -37.02
CA LEU A 52 -5.87 3.89 -37.38
C LEU A 52 -5.53 4.44 -38.78
N THR A 53 -4.97 3.59 -39.64
CA THR A 53 -4.62 3.97 -41.02
C THR A 53 -5.91 4.20 -41.82
N GLY A 54 -6.10 5.42 -42.34
CA GLY A 54 -7.29 5.81 -43.11
C GLY A 54 -8.43 6.41 -42.27
N GLU A 55 -8.29 6.47 -40.95
CA GLU A 55 -9.28 7.11 -40.08
C GLU A 55 -9.24 8.66 -40.19
N PRO A 56 -10.39 9.34 -39.95
CA PRO A 56 -10.47 10.79 -39.92
C PRO A 56 -9.44 11.45 -38.98
N ALA A 57 -9.05 12.69 -39.29
CA ALA A 57 -8.01 13.41 -38.53
C ALA A 57 -8.39 13.65 -37.07
N ASP A 58 -9.67 13.92 -36.79
CA ASP A 58 -10.22 14.07 -35.45
C ASP A 58 -10.19 12.75 -34.66
N VAL A 59 -10.51 11.62 -35.29
CA VAL A 59 -10.40 10.29 -34.67
C VAL A 59 -8.96 9.96 -34.31
N ARG A 60 -8.02 10.23 -35.23
CA ARG A 60 -6.57 10.03 -34.96
C ARG A 60 -6.06 10.96 -33.87
N ALA A 61 -6.49 12.22 -33.84
CA ALA A 61 -6.12 13.17 -32.78
C ALA A 61 -6.66 12.72 -31.41
N ALA A 62 -7.92 12.25 -31.35
CA ALA A 62 -8.51 11.72 -30.12
C ALA A 62 -7.79 10.45 -29.63
N ALA A 63 -7.42 9.55 -30.55
CA ALA A 63 -6.66 8.36 -30.20
C ALA A 63 -5.23 8.69 -29.74
N GLN A 64 -4.56 9.64 -30.39
CA GLN A 64 -3.26 10.14 -29.94
C GLN A 64 -3.35 10.74 -28.54
N ALA A 65 -4.35 11.58 -28.27
CA ALA A 65 -4.57 12.14 -26.94
C ALA A 65 -4.82 11.05 -25.88
N ALA A 66 -5.57 10.00 -26.20
CA ALA A 66 -5.76 8.85 -25.31
C ALA A 66 -4.46 8.03 -25.11
N PHE A 67 -3.64 7.91 -26.16
CA PHE A 67 -2.33 7.28 -26.10
C PHE A 67 -1.36 8.06 -25.21
N ASP A 68 -1.37 9.39 -25.28
CA ASP A 68 -0.46 10.27 -24.51
C ASP A 68 -0.93 10.53 -23.07
N ALA A 69 -2.22 10.28 -22.76
CA ALA A 69 -2.74 10.44 -21.41
C ALA A 69 -2.00 9.57 -20.37
N PRO A 70 -2.07 9.86 -19.06
CA PRO A 70 -1.56 8.96 -18.04
C PRO A 70 -2.13 7.54 -18.19
N ALA A 71 -1.31 6.52 -17.89
CA ALA A 71 -1.76 5.14 -17.86
C ALA A 71 -2.87 4.94 -16.81
N GLY A 72 -3.75 3.97 -17.07
CA GLY A 72 -4.74 3.54 -16.10
C GLY A 72 -4.15 2.53 -15.10
N LEU A 73 -5.03 1.70 -14.53
CA LEU A 73 -4.62 0.63 -13.61
C LEU A 73 -4.82 -0.74 -14.24
N GLY A 74 -3.76 -1.55 -14.17
CA GLY A 74 -3.73 -2.95 -14.53
C GLY A 74 -3.98 -3.21 -16.01
N THR A 75 -4.26 -4.48 -16.29
CA THR A 75 -4.74 -4.95 -17.59
C THR A 75 -6.20 -5.36 -17.45
N ILE A 76 -6.87 -5.74 -18.55
CA ILE A 76 -8.25 -6.24 -18.47
C ILE A 76 -8.37 -7.48 -17.54
N ALA A 77 -7.32 -8.29 -17.43
CA ALA A 77 -7.27 -9.46 -16.55
C ALA A 77 -7.24 -9.09 -15.06
N SER A 78 -6.88 -7.85 -14.72
CA SER A 78 -6.88 -7.31 -13.36
C SER A 78 -8.29 -7.03 -12.83
N TYR A 79 -9.34 -7.14 -13.67
CA TYR A 79 -10.72 -6.77 -13.35
C TYR A 79 -11.63 -7.98 -13.33
N ALA A 80 -12.41 -8.12 -12.26
CA ALA A 80 -13.52 -9.06 -12.17
C ALA A 80 -14.81 -8.33 -11.81
N THR A 81 -15.91 -8.61 -12.50
CA THR A 81 -17.20 -7.96 -12.25
C THR A 81 -18.15 -8.83 -11.43
N GLU A 82 -19.11 -8.21 -10.75
CA GLU A 82 -20.21 -8.88 -10.04
C GLU A 82 -19.76 -9.90 -8.97
N VAL A 83 -18.65 -9.63 -8.30
CA VAL A 83 -17.99 -10.59 -7.39
C VAL A 83 -18.75 -10.70 -6.05
N PRO A 84 -19.23 -11.90 -5.66
CA PRO A 84 -19.83 -12.11 -4.36
C PRO A 84 -18.78 -12.03 -3.24
N LEU A 85 -19.13 -11.35 -2.14
CA LEU A 85 -18.30 -11.16 -0.97
C LEU A 85 -18.99 -11.81 0.25
N PRO A 86 -18.72 -13.10 0.51
CA PRO A 86 -19.55 -13.90 1.41
C PRO A 86 -19.30 -13.57 2.89
N ALA A 87 -20.32 -13.05 3.59
CA ALA A 87 -20.28 -12.92 5.05
C ALA A 87 -20.50 -14.27 5.77
N THR A 88 -21.12 -15.24 5.09
CA THR A 88 -21.31 -16.62 5.52
C THR A 88 -21.17 -17.55 4.30
N GLY A 89 -21.13 -18.88 4.49
CA GLY A 89 -20.95 -19.84 3.38
C GLY A 89 -19.54 -19.84 2.79
N THR A 90 -19.34 -20.37 1.59
CA THR A 90 -18.02 -20.44 0.94
C THR A 90 -17.93 -19.47 -0.25
N TRP A 91 -16.77 -19.40 -0.92
CA TRP A 91 -16.65 -18.67 -2.18
C TRP A 91 -17.57 -19.21 -3.27
N SER A 92 -17.69 -20.54 -3.37
CA SER A 92 -18.51 -21.22 -4.38
C SER A 92 -19.99 -21.29 -4.01
N ASN A 93 -20.32 -21.23 -2.72
CA ASN A 93 -21.70 -21.22 -2.23
C ASN A 93 -21.87 -20.11 -1.18
N PRO A 94 -21.98 -18.84 -1.63
CA PRO A 94 -22.10 -17.70 -0.73
C PRO A 94 -23.41 -17.75 0.04
N GLY A 95 -23.33 -17.64 1.36
CA GLY A 95 -24.50 -17.55 2.21
C GLY A 95 -25.20 -16.19 2.11
N LYS A 96 -26.45 -16.13 2.58
CA LYS A 96 -27.24 -14.89 2.59
C LYS A 96 -26.55 -13.80 3.43
N GLY A 97 -26.74 -12.54 3.03
CA GLY A 97 -26.30 -11.38 3.79
C GLY A 97 -24.88 -10.89 3.48
N GLY A 98 -24.18 -11.51 2.52
CA GLY A 98 -22.93 -10.99 1.95
C GLY A 98 -23.11 -9.71 1.14
N ALA A 99 -21.99 -9.04 0.84
CA ALA A 99 -21.94 -7.96 -0.14
C ALA A 99 -21.71 -8.53 -1.55
N GLN A 100 -21.87 -7.68 -2.56
CA GLN A 100 -21.44 -7.95 -3.92
C GLN A 100 -20.72 -6.70 -4.44
N ALA A 101 -19.48 -6.88 -4.89
CA ALA A 101 -18.72 -5.86 -5.58
C ALA A 101 -19.13 -5.82 -7.05
N ASP A 102 -19.31 -4.61 -7.58
CA ASP A 102 -19.60 -4.47 -9.01
C ASP A 102 -18.32 -4.71 -9.81
N ILE A 103 -17.18 -4.29 -9.26
CA ILE A 103 -15.85 -4.56 -9.80
C ILE A 103 -14.90 -4.87 -8.63
N VAL A 104 -14.02 -5.84 -8.84
CA VAL A 104 -12.82 -6.08 -8.03
C VAL A 104 -11.62 -5.82 -8.93
N ILE A 105 -10.68 -5.02 -8.44
CA ILE A 105 -9.44 -4.69 -9.15
C ILE A 105 -8.26 -5.26 -8.36
N THR A 106 -7.40 -6.01 -9.05
CA THR A 106 -6.13 -6.53 -8.54
C THR A 106 -5.02 -6.22 -9.54
N ALA A 107 -4.28 -5.14 -9.28
CA ALA A 107 -3.14 -4.67 -10.04
C ALA A 107 -2.00 -4.32 -9.07
N PRO A 108 -1.41 -5.31 -8.37
CA PRO A 108 -0.32 -5.08 -7.42
C PRO A 108 0.89 -4.38 -8.05
N GLU A 109 1.14 -4.59 -9.34
CA GLU A 109 2.16 -3.90 -10.14
C GLU A 109 1.99 -2.38 -10.16
N ASP A 110 0.75 -1.90 -10.06
CA ASP A 110 0.40 -0.47 -10.01
C ASP A 110 0.09 0.01 -8.59
N GLY A 111 0.46 -0.78 -7.57
CA GLY A 111 0.22 -0.45 -6.17
C GLY A 111 -1.23 -0.66 -5.71
N VAL A 112 -2.05 -1.40 -6.46
CA VAL A 112 -3.45 -1.73 -6.11
C VAL A 112 -3.59 -3.24 -5.89
N PRO A 113 -3.16 -3.78 -4.75
CA PRO A 113 -3.22 -5.23 -4.51
C PRO A 113 -4.65 -5.76 -4.45
N LEU A 114 -5.59 -4.96 -3.93
CA LEU A 114 -7.02 -5.26 -3.92
C LEU A 114 -7.84 -3.99 -3.73
N LEU A 115 -8.79 -3.74 -4.62
CA LEU A 115 -9.77 -2.64 -4.52
C LEU A 115 -11.16 -3.17 -4.87
N PHE A 116 -12.13 -2.93 -3.98
CA PHE A 116 -13.54 -3.15 -4.27
C PHE A 116 -14.15 -1.88 -4.84
N VAL A 117 -15.00 -2.02 -5.86
CA VAL A 117 -15.72 -0.91 -6.47
C VAL A 117 -17.21 -1.18 -6.43
N LYS A 118 -17.98 -0.15 -6.06
CA LYS A 118 -19.43 -0.11 -6.17
C LYS A 118 -19.83 1.08 -7.04
N ILE A 119 -20.71 0.84 -7.99
CA ILE A 119 -21.31 1.85 -8.83
C ILE A 119 -22.69 2.19 -8.26
N ASP A 120 -22.96 3.47 -8.01
CA ASP A 120 -24.28 3.94 -7.65
C ASP A 120 -24.82 4.89 -8.72
N ASN A 121 -25.98 4.57 -9.28
CA ASN A 121 -26.65 5.39 -10.27
C ASN A 121 -27.45 6.55 -9.63
N CYS A 122 -27.14 6.94 -8.39
CA CYS A 122 -27.83 7.99 -7.62
C CYS A 122 -29.32 7.69 -7.34
N PHE A 123 -29.68 6.39 -7.23
CA PHE A 123 -31.02 5.93 -6.84
C PHE A 123 -31.07 5.40 -5.41
N GLU A 124 -29.94 5.28 -4.72
CA GLU A 124 -29.88 4.80 -3.35
C GLU A 124 -29.74 5.96 -2.36
N SER A 125 -30.39 5.84 -1.19
CA SER A 125 -30.17 6.78 -0.11
C SER A 125 -28.84 6.50 0.60
N ALA A 126 -28.36 7.47 1.38
CA ALA A 126 -27.18 7.28 2.22
C ALA A 126 -27.34 6.11 3.20
N GLN A 127 -28.55 5.87 3.72
CA GLN A 127 -28.84 4.75 4.63
C GLN A 127 -28.70 3.40 3.94
N VAL A 128 -29.17 3.28 2.69
CA VAL A 128 -29.03 2.05 1.90
C VAL A 128 -27.56 1.78 1.59
N LEU A 129 -26.81 2.81 1.20
CA LEU A 129 -25.36 2.70 0.96
C LEU A 129 -24.59 2.36 2.26
N ALA A 130 -24.96 2.95 3.40
CA ALA A 130 -24.37 2.63 4.69
C ALA A 130 -24.60 1.16 5.08
N ALA A 131 -25.81 0.64 4.86
CA ALA A 131 -26.11 -0.78 5.08
C ALA A 131 -25.33 -1.71 4.14
N LYS A 132 -24.99 -1.27 2.92
CA LYS A 132 -24.06 -2.00 2.05
C LYS A 132 -22.64 -1.98 2.61
N ILE A 133 -22.16 -0.83 3.08
CA ILE A 133 -20.84 -0.72 3.73
C ILE A 133 -20.75 -1.63 4.96
N ASP A 134 -21.82 -1.75 5.76
CA ASP A 134 -21.88 -2.74 6.86
C ASP A 134 -21.69 -4.19 6.37
N LYS A 135 -22.17 -4.54 5.16
CA LYS A 135 -21.92 -5.87 4.56
C LYS A 135 -20.47 -6.04 4.13
N TYR A 136 -19.86 -5.02 3.52
CA TYR A 136 -18.43 -5.04 3.18
C TYR A 136 -17.56 -5.21 4.42
N MET A 137 -17.85 -4.48 5.49
CA MET A 137 -17.15 -4.60 6.76
C MET A 137 -17.24 -6.01 7.34
N ARG A 138 -18.45 -6.58 7.40
CA ARG A 138 -18.64 -7.96 7.86
C ARG A 138 -17.83 -8.97 7.04
N PHE A 139 -17.79 -8.80 5.72
CA PHE A 139 -16.96 -9.63 4.85
C PHE A 139 -15.46 -9.44 5.14
N CYS A 140 -14.98 -8.20 5.29
CA CYS A 140 -13.56 -7.92 5.52
C CYS A 140 -13.06 -8.43 6.88
N GLN A 141 -13.94 -8.43 7.89
CA GLN A 141 -13.67 -8.94 9.24
C GLN A 141 -13.79 -10.45 9.35
N ARG A 142 -14.47 -11.10 8.39
CA ARG A 142 -14.70 -12.53 8.41
C ARG A 142 -13.37 -13.28 8.33
N LYS A 143 -13.13 -14.15 9.30
CA LYS A 143 -12.01 -15.08 9.31
C LYS A 143 -12.44 -16.49 8.94
N VAL A 144 -11.52 -17.23 8.34
CA VAL A 144 -11.63 -18.65 8.02
C VAL A 144 -10.30 -19.33 8.33
N LYS A 145 -10.32 -20.64 8.58
CA LYS A 145 -9.09 -21.43 8.62
C LYS A 145 -8.59 -21.63 7.19
N ASP A 146 -7.35 -21.26 6.95
CA ASP A 146 -6.66 -21.47 5.67
C ASP A 146 -6.13 -22.91 5.59
N VAL A 147 -5.50 -23.28 4.46
CA VAL A 147 -4.97 -24.63 4.21
C VAL A 147 -3.92 -25.08 5.23
N ASP A 148 -3.25 -24.13 5.90
CA ASP A 148 -2.28 -24.37 6.97
C ASP A 148 -2.93 -24.44 8.37
N GLY A 149 -4.26 -24.39 8.45
CA GLY A 149 -5.04 -24.43 9.68
C GLY A 149 -5.08 -23.11 10.44
N LYS A 150 -4.39 -22.05 9.98
CA LYS A 150 -4.36 -20.76 10.66
C LYS A 150 -5.57 -19.91 10.28
N GLU A 151 -6.09 -19.17 11.26
CA GLU A 151 -7.16 -18.22 10.99
C GLU A 151 -6.64 -17.00 10.26
N ARG A 152 -7.26 -16.68 9.12
CA ARG A 152 -6.95 -15.50 8.31
C ARG A 152 -8.23 -14.87 7.81
N PRO A 153 -8.23 -13.55 7.52
CA PRO A 153 -9.35 -12.92 6.82
C PRO A 153 -9.66 -13.66 5.51
N MET A 154 -10.93 -13.96 5.26
CA MET A 154 -11.36 -14.77 4.11
C MET A 154 -10.90 -14.21 2.78
N TRP A 155 -10.88 -12.88 2.63
CA TRP A 155 -10.41 -12.24 1.41
C TRP A 155 -8.93 -12.52 1.11
N ARG A 156 -8.10 -12.81 2.13
CA ARG A 156 -6.69 -13.19 1.95
C ARG A 156 -6.50 -14.61 1.42
N THR A 157 -7.54 -15.46 1.43
CA THR A 157 -7.45 -16.80 0.81
C THR A 157 -7.65 -16.76 -0.70
N ARG A 158 -8.17 -15.65 -1.24
CA ARG A 158 -8.39 -15.45 -2.66
C ARG A 158 -7.44 -14.45 -3.28
N TRP A 159 -7.11 -13.38 -2.56
CA TRP A 159 -6.28 -12.30 -3.06
C TRP A 159 -5.07 -12.09 -2.16
N TRP A 160 -3.90 -12.06 -2.79
CA TRP A 160 -2.67 -11.71 -2.12
C TRP A 160 -2.61 -10.20 -1.91
N VAL A 161 -2.42 -9.78 -0.66
CA VAL A 161 -2.22 -8.38 -0.28
C VAL A 161 -1.04 -8.35 0.68
N PRO A 162 -0.07 -7.44 0.50
CA PRO A 162 1.02 -7.29 1.45
C PRO A 162 0.50 -7.08 2.87
N ASP A 163 1.22 -7.61 3.86
CA ASP A 163 0.96 -7.22 5.24
C ASP A 163 1.35 -5.75 5.43
N GLY A 164 0.48 -5.00 6.08
CA GLY A 164 0.81 -3.63 6.41
C GLY A 164 1.90 -3.58 7.48
N ARG A 165 2.76 -2.56 7.39
CA ARG A 165 3.88 -2.38 8.34
C ARG A 165 3.34 -2.01 9.73
N HIS A 166 4.12 -2.25 10.79
CA HIS A 166 3.85 -1.75 12.14
C HIS A 166 2.42 -2.04 12.67
N GLY A 167 1.85 -3.18 12.28
CA GLY A 167 0.50 -3.60 12.72
C GLY A 167 -0.67 -2.84 12.08
N ASP A 168 -0.44 -1.93 11.12
CA ASP A 168 -1.51 -1.24 10.38
C ASP A 168 -2.12 -2.20 9.34
N GLN A 169 -3.25 -2.85 9.61
CA GLN A 169 -3.92 -3.71 8.64
C GLN A 169 -5.29 -3.13 8.27
N PRO A 170 -5.36 -2.10 7.41
CA PRO A 170 -6.62 -1.65 6.88
C PRO A 170 -7.29 -2.78 6.10
N HIS A 171 -8.63 -2.80 6.16
CA HIS A 171 -9.42 -3.63 5.26
C HIS A 171 -9.24 -3.16 3.81
N PRO A 172 -9.46 -4.04 2.81
CA PRO A 172 -9.35 -3.66 1.41
C PRO A 172 -10.21 -2.43 1.09
N PRO A 173 -9.67 -1.40 0.42
CA PRO A 173 -10.40 -0.18 0.09
C PRO A 173 -11.69 -0.42 -0.68
N LEU A 174 -12.67 0.47 -0.48
CA LEU A 174 -13.92 0.53 -1.23
C LEU A 174 -14.03 1.86 -1.97
N LEU A 175 -14.05 1.80 -3.30
CA LEU A 175 -14.36 2.93 -4.18
C LEU A 175 -15.85 2.95 -4.52
N LEU A 176 -16.52 4.06 -4.24
CA LEU A 176 -17.89 4.33 -4.68
C LEU A 176 -17.85 5.30 -5.85
N VAL A 177 -18.36 4.88 -7.01
CA VAL A 177 -18.46 5.73 -8.21
C VAL A 177 -19.92 6.13 -8.40
N PHE A 178 -20.19 7.43 -8.29
CA PHE A 178 -21.53 7.98 -8.44
C PHE A 178 -21.77 8.38 -9.90
N ASN A 179 -22.72 7.70 -10.54
CA ASN A 179 -23.21 8.03 -11.86
C ASN A 179 -24.55 8.79 -11.75
N ARG A 180 -24.58 10.04 -12.22
CA ARG A 180 -25.71 10.96 -12.00
C ARG A 180 -26.86 10.71 -12.98
N ILE A 181 -27.49 9.54 -12.88
CA ILE A 181 -28.70 9.17 -13.63
C ILE A 181 -29.95 9.39 -12.78
N GLY A 182 -29.89 9.00 -11.51
CA GLY A 182 -31.01 9.06 -10.58
C GLY A 182 -31.25 10.44 -9.97
N PRO A 183 -32.37 10.58 -9.24
CA PRO A 183 -32.86 11.88 -8.77
C PRO A 183 -32.09 12.44 -7.56
N ARG A 184 -31.22 11.64 -6.91
CA ARG A 184 -30.53 12.10 -5.70
C ARG A 184 -29.27 12.88 -6.03
N ASN A 185 -29.04 13.93 -5.26
CA ASN A 185 -27.79 14.69 -5.33
C ASN A 185 -26.66 13.90 -4.66
N PRO A 186 -25.62 13.48 -5.40
CA PRO A 186 -24.54 12.68 -4.82
C PRO A 186 -23.74 13.44 -3.75
N ASN A 187 -23.63 14.77 -3.82
CA ASN A 187 -22.87 15.53 -2.81
C ASN A 187 -23.54 15.44 -1.44
N THR A 188 -24.87 15.55 -1.39
CA THR A 188 -25.67 15.39 -0.17
C THR A 188 -25.60 13.95 0.34
N VAL A 189 -25.77 12.97 -0.54
CA VAL A 189 -25.70 11.54 -0.19
C VAL A 189 -24.34 11.20 0.38
N ILE A 190 -23.26 11.64 -0.25
CA ILE A 190 -21.90 11.36 0.19
C ILE A 190 -21.62 11.98 1.57
N ALA A 191 -22.06 13.22 1.82
CA ALA A 191 -21.87 13.86 3.13
C ALA A 191 -22.56 13.05 4.25
N GLN A 192 -23.83 12.70 4.06
CA GLN A 192 -24.58 11.88 5.01
C GLN A 192 -23.97 10.47 5.15
N LEU A 193 -23.49 9.88 4.06
CA LEU A 193 -22.87 8.57 4.07
C LEU A 193 -21.58 8.56 4.90
N ALA A 194 -20.76 9.60 4.79
CA ALA A 194 -19.54 9.74 5.59
C ALA A 194 -19.85 9.76 7.09
N GLU A 195 -20.87 10.51 7.51
CA GLU A 195 -21.34 10.56 8.90
C GLU A 195 -21.86 9.20 9.37
N LEU A 196 -22.79 8.59 8.61
CA LEU A 196 -23.41 7.30 8.97
C LEU A 196 -22.41 6.15 9.09
N THR A 197 -21.27 6.25 8.40
CA THR A 197 -20.26 5.19 8.35
C THR A 197 -18.97 5.53 9.07
N GLU A 198 -18.93 6.63 9.84
CA GLU A 198 -17.74 7.12 10.55
C GLU A 198 -17.00 6.02 11.32
N ARG A 199 -17.74 5.17 12.03
CA ARG A 199 -17.20 4.03 12.79
C ARG A 199 -16.31 3.08 11.97
N HIS A 200 -16.56 2.97 10.66
CA HIS A 200 -15.89 2.03 9.77
C HIS A 200 -14.61 2.57 9.15
N TRP A 201 -14.55 3.87 8.88
CA TRP A 201 -13.42 4.46 8.14
C TRP A 201 -12.52 5.37 8.98
N LYS A 202 -13.02 5.90 10.10
CA LYS A 202 -12.26 6.84 10.92
C LYS A 202 -11.06 6.16 11.54
N GLY A 203 -9.87 6.60 11.11
CA GLY A 203 -8.59 6.16 11.67
C GLY A 203 -8.29 6.82 13.01
N THR A 204 -7.28 6.28 13.69
CA THR A 204 -6.77 6.81 14.96
C THR A 204 -5.56 7.68 14.68
N ALA A 205 -5.55 8.90 15.21
CA ALA A 205 -4.39 9.78 15.11
C ALA A 205 -3.20 9.19 15.87
N TYR A 206 -1.99 9.38 15.33
CA TYR A 206 -0.75 8.86 15.91
C TYR A 206 0.29 9.97 16.02
N ASP A 207 1.20 9.82 16.97
CA ASP A 207 2.37 10.69 17.12
C ASP A 207 3.21 10.61 15.85
N GLY A 208 3.50 11.77 15.25
CA GLY A 208 4.12 11.86 13.92
C GLY A 208 3.22 12.41 12.81
N GLY A 209 1.98 12.79 13.13
CA GLY A 209 1.12 13.59 12.25
C GLY A 209 0.37 12.79 11.17
N PHE A 210 0.22 11.48 11.36
CA PHE A 210 -0.53 10.59 10.48
C PHE A 210 -1.63 9.84 11.25
N HIS A 211 -2.51 9.14 10.52
CA HIS A 211 -3.53 8.28 11.10
C HIS A 211 -3.24 6.82 10.75
N MET A 212 -3.52 5.93 11.71
CA MET A 212 -3.53 4.49 11.53
C MET A 212 -4.96 4.04 11.21
N TYR A 213 -5.09 3.05 10.34
CA TYR A 213 -6.39 2.58 9.84
C TYR A 213 -6.58 1.08 10.07
N ASP A 214 -5.90 0.51 11.08
CA ASP A 214 -6.04 -0.90 11.44
C ASP A 214 -7.51 -1.28 11.68
N GLY A 215 -7.96 -2.34 10.99
CA GLY A 215 -9.35 -2.78 11.02
C GLY A 215 -10.37 -1.77 10.49
N LYS A 216 -9.93 -0.69 9.83
CA LYS A 216 -10.80 0.31 9.18
C LYS A 216 -10.88 0.06 7.68
N LEU A 217 -12.00 0.49 7.08
CA LEU A 217 -12.24 0.43 5.65
C LEU A 217 -11.97 1.79 5.01
N PRO A 218 -10.92 1.94 4.19
CA PRO A 218 -10.73 3.13 3.37
C PRO A 218 -11.89 3.27 2.39
N ILE A 219 -12.77 4.25 2.61
CA ILE A 219 -13.87 4.56 1.70
C ILE A 219 -13.47 5.77 0.86
N VAL A 220 -13.45 5.55 -0.45
CA VAL A 220 -13.09 6.54 -1.47
C VAL A 220 -14.30 6.78 -2.35
N VAL A 221 -14.55 8.02 -2.75
CA VAL A 221 -15.66 8.37 -3.63
C VAL A 221 -15.18 9.19 -4.82
N THR A 222 -15.87 9.03 -5.95
CA THR A 222 -15.72 9.89 -7.14
C THR A 222 -17.03 9.90 -7.95
N GLY A 223 -17.11 10.78 -8.95
CA GLY A 223 -18.20 10.79 -9.92
C GLY A 223 -17.79 10.16 -11.24
N MET A 224 -18.70 9.49 -11.94
CA MET A 224 -18.42 8.81 -13.21
C MET A 224 -17.80 9.75 -14.25
N LYS A 225 -18.38 10.95 -14.44
CA LYS A 225 -17.86 11.95 -15.40
C LYS A 225 -16.42 12.36 -15.08
N GLN A 226 -16.12 12.61 -13.80
CA GLN A 226 -14.78 12.99 -13.35
C GLN A 226 -13.76 11.86 -13.56
N LEU A 227 -14.19 10.62 -13.32
CA LEU A 227 -13.37 9.43 -13.57
C LEU A 227 -13.08 9.24 -15.08
N GLN A 228 -14.09 9.41 -15.94
CA GLN A 228 -13.93 9.34 -17.40
C GLN A 228 -13.08 10.47 -17.98
N GLU A 229 -13.08 11.64 -17.34
CA GLU A 229 -12.29 12.79 -17.78
C GLU A 229 -10.83 12.67 -17.31
N HIS A 230 -10.60 12.42 -16.03
CA HIS A 230 -9.26 12.53 -15.43
C HIS A 230 -8.59 11.19 -15.09
N GLY A 231 -9.36 10.10 -15.00
CA GLY A 231 -8.83 8.75 -14.77
C GLY A 231 -8.32 8.56 -13.35
N PRO A 232 -7.62 7.44 -13.07
CA PRO A 232 -7.12 7.14 -11.73
C PRO A 232 -6.00 8.07 -11.25
N ALA A 233 -5.24 8.66 -12.19
CA ALA A 233 -4.19 9.64 -11.91
C ALA A 233 -4.74 11.06 -11.64
N GLY A 234 -6.01 11.31 -11.93
CA GLY A 234 -6.66 12.59 -11.67
C GLY A 234 -6.91 12.84 -10.19
N ALA A 235 -6.71 14.07 -9.72
CA ALA A 235 -7.05 14.51 -8.36
C ALA A 235 -8.56 14.71 -8.17
N VAL A 236 -9.34 13.64 -8.35
CA VAL A 236 -10.82 13.65 -8.34
C VAL A 236 -11.42 12.70 -7.30
N PHE A 237 -10.59 12.01 -6.54
CA PHE A 237 -11.02 11.04 -5.53
C PHE A 237 -11.01 11.66 -4.15
N ARG A 238 -12.12 11.53 -3.42
CA ARG A 238 -12.20 11.98 -2.03
C ARG A 238 -12.26 10.77 -1.11
N ARG A 239 -11.29 10.63 -0.23
CA ARG A 239 -11.35 9.67 0.89
C ARG A 239 -12.08 10.27 2.07
N PHE A 240 -12.98 9.51 2.70
CA PHE A 240 -13.61 9.93 3.94
C PHE A 240 -12.58 10.20 5.04
N GLY A 241 -12.78 11.29 5.79
CA GLY A 241 -11.83 11.80 6.77
C GLY A 241 -10.67 12.61 6.19
N ARG A 242 -10.63 12.87 4.88
CA ARG A 242 -9.63 13.74 4.25
C ARG A 242 -10.29 14.93 3.55
N PRO A 243 -9.75 16.15 3.70
CA PRO A 243 -10.40 17.38 3.24
C PRO A 243 -10.25 17.63 1.73
N HIS A 244 -9.28 17.00 1.06
CA HIS A 244 -8.93 17.32 -0.31
C HIS A 244 -9.12 16.13 -1.24
N ASN A 245 -9.39 16.44 -2.51
CA ASN A 245 -9.33 15.44 -3.57
C ASN A 245 -7.88 15.02 -3.78
N GLN A 246 -7.71 13.76 -4.15
CA GLN A 246 -6.46 13.05 -4.29
C GLN A 246 -6.51 12.21 -5.57
N THR A 247 -5.35 11.74 -6.01
CA THR A 247 -5.29 10.63 -6.97
C THR A 247 -5.85 9.34 -6.33
N LEU A 248 -6.21 8.34 -7.13
CA LEU A 248 -6.76 7.10 -6.59
C LEU A 248 -5.76 6.40 -5.65
N LEU A 249 -4.47 6.34 -6.01
CA LEU A 249 -3.42 5.71 -5.21
C LEU A 249 -3.23 6.40 -3.85
N GLU A 250 -3.17 7.73 -3.83
CA GLU A 250 -3.07 8.49 -2.58
C GLU A 250 -4.32 8.34 -1.69
N ALA A 251 -5.50 8.25 -2.33
CA ALA A 251 -6.76 8.08 -1.63
C ALA A 251 -6.83 6.71 -0.95
N ILE A 252 -6.46 5.61 -1.63
CA ILE A 252 -6.48 4.28 -1.03
C ILE A 252 -5.30 4.03 -0.08
N GLY A 253 -4.14 4.66 -0.31
CA GLY A 253 -2.91 4.52 0.46
C GLY A 253 -2.83 5.38 1.73
N ASN A 254 -1.63 5.50 2.31
CA ASN A 254 -1.39 6.33 3.50
C ASN A 254 -0.14 7.21 3.32
N PRO A 255 -0.14 8.18 2.39
CA PRO A 255 1.05 8.95 2.01
C PRO A 255 1.69 9.71 3.19
N ARG A 256 0.89 10.19 4.15
CA ARG A 256 1.43 10.87 5.35
C ARG A 256 2.25 9.92 6.23
N ARG A 257 1.79 8.68 6.35
CA ARG A 257 2.51 7.64 7.07
C ARG A 257 3.74 7.19 6.30
N GLU A 258 3.62 6.99 4.99
CA GLU A 258 4.76 6.64 4.13
C GLU A 258 5.88 7.69 4.22
N ALA A 259 5.52 8.98 4.23
CA ALA A 259 6.46 10.07 4.42
C ALA A 259 7.08 10.09 5.84
N HIS A 260 6.30 9.77 6.87
CA HIS A 260 6.83 9.59 8.23
C HIS A 260 7.85 8.45 8.30
N ASP A 261 7.51 7.29 7.75
CA ASP A 261 8.38 6.12 7.73
C ASP A 261 9.65 6.36 6.90
N ALA A 262 9.57 7.16 5.83
CA ALA A 262 10.73 7.59 5.05
C ALA A 262 11.69 8.44 5.88
N ARG A 263 11.18 9.48 6.58
CA ARG A 263 11.99 10.32 7.48
C ARG A 263 12.67 9.51 8.59
N GLN A 264 11.97 8.52 9.15
CA GLN A 264 12.54 7.64 10.18
C GLN A 264 13.69 6.78 9.63
N ARG A 265 13.57 6.27 8.39
CA ARG A 265 14.66 5.51 7.75
C ARG A 265 15.87 6.39 7.48
N GLU A 266 15.66 7.57 6.91
CA GLU A 266 16.73 8.54 6.66
C GLU A 266 17.47 8.90 7.95
N HIS A 267 16.74 9.15 9.04
CA HIS A 267 17.34 9.45 10.34
C HIS A 267 18.15 8.27 10.89
N GLN A 268 17.63 7.03 10.79
CA GLN A 268 18.35 5.84 11.23
C GLN A 268 19.61 5.57 10.39
N GLU A 269 19.55 5.81 9.08
CA GLU A 269 20.71 5.68 8.19
C GLU A 269 21.78 6.72 8.52
N GLU A 270 21.39 7.96 8.80
CA GLU A 270 22.32 9.00 9.23
C GLU A 270 22.97 8.65 10.57
N LEU A 271 22.18 8.17 11.55
CA LEU A 271 22.74 7.69 12.83
C LEU A 271 23.72 6.54 12.64
N ARG A 272 23.43 5.59 11.73
CA ARG A 272 24.37 4.50 11.39
C ARG A 272 25.64 5.04 10.75
N ARG A 273 25.52 6.03 9.87
CA ARG A 273 26.67 6.68 9.21
C ARG A 273 27.56 7.39 10.23
N ILE A 274 26.96 8.18 11.13
CA ILE A 274 27.66 8.87 12.22
C ILE A 274 28.34 7.85 13.14
N ALA A 275 27.64 6.77 13.53
CA ALA A 275 28.21 5.72 14.37
C ALA A 275 29.37 4.98 13.67
N ALA A 276 29.26 4.72 12.36
CA ALA A 276 30.32 4.11 11.57
C ALA A 276 31.54 5.05 11.44
N GLN A 277 31.31 6.35 11.23
CA GLN A 277 32.37 7.36 11.23
C GLN A 277 33.07 7.43 12.58
N HIS A 278 32.34 7.55 13.69
CA HIS A 278 32.94 7.53 15.02
C HIS A 278 33.70 6.22 15.31
N ARG A 279 33.21 5.07 14.85
CA ARG A 279 33.94 3.80 14.98
C ARG A 279 35.24 3.82 14.17
N ALA A 280 35.22 4.33 12.94
CA ALA A 280 36.41 4.44 12.09
C ALA A 280 37.42 5.46 12.63
N GLU A 281 36.95 6.62 13.09
CA GLU A 281 37.77 7.64 13.76
C GLU A 281 38.39 7.11 15.04
N ARG A 282 37.60 6.40 15.86
CA ARG A 282 38.11 5.71 17.04
C ARG A 282 39.22 4.77 16.58
N GLU A 283 38.93 3.81 15.70
CA GLU A 283 39.90 2.82 15.18
C GLU A 283 41.19 3.43 14.64
N ALA A 284 41.12 4.56 13.92
CA ALA A 284 42.28 5.28 13.41
C ALA A 284 43.18 5.83 14.54
N ARG A 285 42.60 6.12 15.72
CA ARG A 285 43.31 6.54 16.94
C ARG A 285 43.74 5.36 17.82
N ARG A 286 43.66 4.11 17.35
CA ARG A 286 44.04 2.93 18.13
C ARG A 286 45.49 3.05 18.60
N PRO A 287 45.73 3.08 19.93
CA PRO A 287 47.08 3.14 20.46
C PRO A 287 47.90 1.92 20.07
N VAL A 288 49.20 2.14 19.91
CA VAL A 288 50.20 1.08 19.72
C VAL A 288 51.04 0.95 20.99
N CYS A 289 51.50 -0.27 21.26
CA CYS A 289 52.39 -0.54 22.37
C CYS A 289 53.74 0.13 22.16
N ALA A 290 54.20 0.93 23.13
CA ALA A 290 55.53 1.53 23.08
C ALA A 290 56.67 0.49 23.17
N GLY A 291 56.41 -0.68 23.76
CA GLY A 291 57.40 -1.75 23.91
C GLY A 291 57.59 -2.62 22.66
N CYS A 292 56.49 -3.03 22.01
CA CYS A 292 56.53 -3.98 20.89
C CYS A 292 55.93 -3.47 19.57
N GLY A 293 55.35 -2.26 19.54
CA GLY A 293 54.75 -1.66 18.34
C GLY A 293 53.38 -2.21 17.93
N THR A 294 52.90 -3.30 18.55
CA THR A 294 51.61 -3.90 18.22
C THR A 294 50.43 -3.00 18.62
N ARG A 295 49.42 -2.89 17.75
CA ARG A 295 48.16 -2.20 18.05
C ARG A 295 47.46 -2.85 19.26
N PHE A 296 46.92 -2.03 20.14
CA PHE A 296 46.20 -2.52 21.32
C PHE A 296 44.96 -3.32 20.92
N THR A 297 44.65 -4.38 21.66
CA THR A 297 43.36 -5.07 21.54
C THR A 297 42.23 -4.17 22.04
N ASP A 298 40.97 -4.49 21.68
CA ASP A 298 39.81 -3.75 22.20
C ASP A 298 39.74 -3.76 23.73
N ALA A 299 40.05 -4.89 24.35
CA ALA A 299 40.09 -5.04 25.79
C ALA A 299 41.14 -4.13 26.43
N ARG A 300 42.37 -4.12 25.89
CA ARG A 300 43.46 -3.28 26.41
C ARG A 300 43.15 -1.80 26.21
N TRP A 301 42.67 -1.43 25.03
CA TRP A 301 42.30 -0.05 24.74
C TRP A 301 41.17 0.45 25.65
N LYS A 302 40.14 -0.37 25.89
CA LYS A 302 39.08 -0.04 26.84
C LYS A 302 39.60 0.11 28.28
N ALA A 303 40.60 -0.69 28.68
CA ALA A 303 41.18 -0.62 30.03
C ALA A 303 41.97 0.67 30.30
N ILE A 304 42.50 1.33 29.25
CA ILE A 304 43.25 2.58 29.36
C ILE A 304 42.41 3.83 29.08
N GLU A 305 41.18 3.67 28.57
CA GLU A 305 40.25 4.78 28.36
C GLU A 305 39.84 5.37 29.73
N PRO A 306 39.81 6.71 29.89
CA PRO A 306 39.45 7.32 31.17
C PRO A 306 38.02 6.96 31.59
N ALA A 307 37.87 6.10 32.59
CA ALA A 307 36.57 5.72 33.14
C ALA A 307 36.11 6.72 34.22
N GLY A 308 35.76 7.95 33.81
CA GLY A 308 35.13 8.95 34.69
C GLY A 308 35.94 9.36 35.94
N TRP A 309 35.30 10.09 36.84
CA TRP A 309 35.90 10.56 38.09
C TRP A 309 35.86 9.44 39.15
N GLY A 310 37.00 8.81 39.41
CA GLY A 310 37.17 7.84 40.51
C GLY A 310 37.58 6.41 40.10
N ALA A 311 37.67 6.09 38.81
CA ALA A 311 38.22 4.81 38.40
C ALA A 311 39.75 4.76 38.57
N PRO A 312 40.32 3.63 39.04
CA PRO A 312 41.77 3.44 39.08
C PRO A 312 42.36 3.64 37.67
N ARG A 313 43.31 4.58 37.55
CA ARG A 313 44.04 4.77 36.29
C ARG A 313 45.01 3.60 36.10
N ASP A 314 45.04 3.03 34.90
CA ASP A 314 46.03 2.00 34.57
C ASP A 314 47.44 2.57 34.75
N THR A 315 48.31 1.83 35.45
CA THR A 315 49.65 2.29 35.81
C THR A 315 50.61 2.35 34.62
N HIS A 316 50.32 1.65 33.51
CA HIS A 316 51.17 1.58 32.32
C HIS A 316 50.35 1.72 31.04
N PRO A 317 49.69 2.89 30.82
CA PRO A 317 48.69 3.04 29.77
C PRO A 317 49.28 2.95 28.35
N HIS A 318 50.61 3.00 28.20
CA HIS A 318 51.32 2.94 26.91
C HIS A 318 51.85 1.53 26.56
N LEU A 319 51.66 0.53 27.42
CA LEU A 319 52.11 -0.85 27.19
C LEU A 319 50.94 -1.82 26.95
N CYS A 320 51.14 -2.84 26.11
CA CYS A 320 50.22 -3.99 26.02
C CYS A 320 50.33 -4.89 27.26
N ASP A 321 49.39 -5.82 27.44
CA ASP A 321 49.34 -6.66 28.65
C ASP A 321 50.61 -7.51 28.84
N ASP A 322 51.17 -8.08 27.76
CA ASP A 322 52.42 -8.86 27.82
C ASP A 322 53.62 -7.99 28.21
N CYS A 323 53.79 -6.83 27.57
CA CYS A 323 54.87 -5.88 27.91
C CYS A 323 54.72 -5.34 29.33
N LYS A 324 53.49 -5.17 29.82
CA LYS A 324 53.20 -4.74 31.19
C LYS A 324 53.59 -5.81 32.21
N GLN A 325 53.27 -7.08 31.94
CA GLN A 325 53.68 -8.19 32.79
C GLN A 325 55.20 -8.33 32.85
N GLN A 326 55.89 -8.17 31.71
CA GLN A 326 57.36 -8.16 31.65
C GLN A 326 57.97 -6.98 32.42
N ALA A 327 57.40 -5.78 32.31
CA ALA A 327 57.84 -4.62 33.08
C ALA A 327 57.69 -4.82 34.61
N TRP A 328 56.66 -5.57 35.03
CA TRP A 328 56.49 -5.97 36.43
C TRP A 328 57.43 -7.10 36.87
N SER A 329 57.98 -7.85 35.92
CA SER A 329 58.85 -9.03 36.14
C SER A 329 60.34 -8.72 35.89
N GLY A 330 60.71 -7.47 35.59
CA GLY A 330 62.10 -7.04 35.45
C GLY A 330 62.90 -7.27 36.74
N PRO A 331 64.17 -7.69 36.65
CA PRO A 331 64.85 -8.35 37.75
C PRO A 331 64.96 -7.46 38.99
N CYS A 332 64.42 -7.96 40.10
CA CYS A 332 64.91 -7.59 41.42
C CYS A 332 66.39 -7.93 41.41
N ALA A 333 67.26 -6.91 41.29
CA ALA A 333 68.70 -7.09 41.34
C ALA A 333 69.06 -7.68 42.71
N VAL A 334 69.20 -9.00 42.76
CA VAL A 334 69.95 -9.69 43.80
C VAL A 334 71.41 -9.58 43.38
N GLU A 335 72.12 -8.60 43.91
CA GLU A 335 73.56 -8.68 44.21
C GLU A 335 74.07 -7.37 44.81
N VAL A 336 74.60 -7.46 46.04
CA VAL A 336 75.62 -6.65 46.76
C VAL A 336 75.42 -7.12 48.23
N LEU A 337 76.33 -7.76 48.97
CA LEU A 337 77.78 -8.00 48.95
C LEU A 337 78.07 -9.17 49.92
N GLN A 338 79.13 -9.91 49.60
CA GLN A 338 80.08 -10.64 50.47
C GLN A 338 79.62 -11.18 51.84
#